data_AF-A0A6P0U3E5-F1
#
_entry.id   AF-A0A6P0U3E5-F1
#
_cell.length_a   1.000
_cell.length_b   1.000
_cell.length_c   1.000
_cell.angle_alpha   90.00
_cell.angle_beta   90.00
_cell.angle_gamma   90.00
#
_symmetry.space_group_name_H-M   'P 1'
#
loop_
_entity.id
_entity.type
_entity.pdbx_description
1 polymer ?
#
loop_
_entity_poly.entity_id
_entity_poly.type
_entity_poly.pdbx_seq_one_letter_code
_entity_poly.pdbx_strand_id
1 'polypeptide(L)'
;YYLGWIFIFSLPTGVSAGGPGMFPAAIVLSIMILPIITAISRDSLVSLPPDLRQASMGIGATRWGTIIRVLIPAAFSGIVGGIMLGLGRAMGETMAVTMLIGNANSIKPTLFAPANTIASLMANQFAEASGLQLSALMYTGIILFILTLLVNILANWIVNRIKAKY
;
A
#
# COMPACT_ATOMS: atom_id res chain seq x y z
N TYR A 1 6.50 -29.08 -7.73
CA TYR A 1 6.91 -27.67 -7.90
C TYR A 1 6.63 -27.26 -9.34
N TYR A 2 5.44 -26.73 -9.64
CA TYR A 2 4.91 -26.64 -11.00
C TYR A 2 4.93 -25.22 -11.61
N LEU A 3 5.49 -24.22 -10.93
CA LEU A 3 5.46 -22.81 -11.36
C LEU A 3 6.84 -22.13 -11.45
N GLY A 4 7.94 -22.91 -11.39
CA GLY A 4 9.31 -22.39 -11.45
C GLY A 4 9.73 -21.81 -12.82
N TRP A 5 8.85 -21.84 -13.82
CA TRP A 5 9.12 -21.33 -15.17
C TRP A 5 8.78 -19.84 -15.34
N ILE A 6 8.06 -19.25 -14.38
CA ILE A 6 7.79 -17.81 -14.36
C ILE A 6 8.93 -17.14 -13.59
N PHE A 7 9.63 -16.19 -14.22
CA PHE A 7 10.76 -15.44 -13.60
C PHE A 7 10.43 -14.82 -12.23
N ILE A 8 9.15 -14.53 -12.00
CA ILE A 8 8.59 -13.97 -10.77
C ILE A 8 8.58 -15.00 -9.61
N PHE A 9 8.41 -16.30 -9.90
CA PHE A 9 8.27 -17.39 -8.93
C PHE A 9 9.47 -18.36 -8.90
N SER A 10 10.54 -18.08 -9.66
CA SER A 10 11.77 -18.84 -9.52
C SER A 10 12.30 -18.70 -8.09
N LEU A 11 12.89 -19.74 -7.51
CA LEU A 11 13.63 -19.58 -6.25
C LEU A 11 15.11 -19.51 -6.61
N PRO A 12 15.85 -18.47 -6.18
CA PRO A 12 17.30 -18.50 -6.25
C PRO A 12 17.79 -19.68 -5.43
N THR A 13 18.74 -20.44 -5.98
CA THR A 13 19.37 -21.57 -5.29
C THR A 13 19.90 -21.13 -3.92
N GLY A 14 19.45 -21.80 -2.85
CA GLY A 14 19.84 -21.52 -1.47
C GLY A 14 18.85 -20.69 -0.64
N VAL A 15 17.71 -20.27 -1.19
CA VAL A 15 16.66 -19.56 -0.43
C VAL A 15 15.48 -20.51 -0.17
N SER A 16 15.21 -20.79 1.10
CA SER A 16 14.04 -21.58 1.53
C SER A 16 12.76 -20.75 1.37
N ALA A 17 11.70 -21.34 0.82
CA ALA A 17 10.37 -20.70 0.65
C ALA A 17 9.73 -20.21 1.97
N GLY A 18 10.28 -20.58 3.13
CA GLY A 18 9.88 -20.11 4.46
C GLY A 18 10.82 -19.07 5.10
N GLY A 19 11.80 -18.55 4.36
CA GLY A 19 12.74 -17.52 4.84
C GLY A 19 12.29 -16.08 4.56
N PRO A 20 13.06 -15.07 5.03
CA PRO A 20 12.80 -13.66 4.74
C PRO A 20 12.71 -13.40 3.24
N GLY A 21 11.67 -12.69 2.80
CA GLY A 21 11.40 -12.47 1.38
C GLY A 21 10.29 -11.46 1.13
N MET A 22 10.18 -10.99 -0.11
CA MET A 22 9.23 -9.93 -0.49
C MET A 22 7.77 -10.39 -0.40
N PHE A 23 7.51 -11.68 -0.66
CA PHE A 23 6.17 -12.28 -0.58
C PHE A 23 5.56 -12.30 0.83
N PRO A 24 6.20 -12.86 1.88
CA PRO A 24 5.66 -12.80 3.24
C PRO A 24 5.55 -11.36 3.76
N ALA A 25 6.48 -10.48 3.39
CA ALA A 25 6.39 -9.05 3.72
C ALA A 25 5.14 -8.39 3.11
N ALA A 26 4.81 -8.70 1.84
CA ALA A 26 3.62 -8.18 1.17
C ALA A 26 2.31 -8.69 1.80
N ILE A 27 2.27 -9.95 2.26
CA ILE A 27 1.10 -10.53 2.94
C ILE A 27 0.85 -9.80 4.27
N VAL A 28 1.87 -9.68 5.11
CA VAL A 28 1.75 -9.03 6.42
C VAL A 28 1.30 -7.57 6.24
N LEU A 29 1.92 -6.87 5.30
CA LEU A 29 1.57 -5.48 4.97
C LEU A 29 0.13 -5.36 4.47
N SER A 30 -0.33 -6.28 3.62
CA SER A 30 -1.72 -6.30 3.13
C SER A 30 -2.74 -6.49 4.25
N ILE A 31 -2.48 -7.42 5.18
CA ILE A 31 -3.36 -7.69 6.34
C ILE A 31 -3.46 -6.45 7.23
N MET A 32 -2.39 -5.67 7.37
CA MET A 32 -2.35 -4.48 8.21
C MET A 32 -3.05 -3.26 7.58
N ILE A 33 -2.97 -3.08 6.26
CA ILE A 33 -3.60 -1.94 5.57
C ILE A 33 -5.11 -2.16 5.35
N LEU A 34 -5.52 -3.42 5.18
CA LEU A 34 -6.90 -3.78 4.85
C LEU A 34 -7.94 -3.21 5.84
N PRO A 35 -7.76 -3.26 7.17
CA PRO A 35 -8.68 -2.64 8.14
C PRO A 35 -8.88 -1.13 7.94
N ILE A 36 -7.85 -0.43 7.47
CA ILE A 36 -7.92 1.03 7.27
C ILE A 36 -8.74 1.33 6.02
N ILE A 37 -8.48 0.62 4.94
CA ILE A 37 -9.23 0.77 3.69
C ILE A 37 -10.70 0.42 3.92
N THR A 38 -10.99 -0.67 4.63
CA THR A 38 -12.37 -1.09 4.90
C THR A 38 -13.10 -0.11 5.82
N ALA A 39 -12.45 0.42 6.85
CA ALA A 39 -13.05 1.43 7.74
C ALA A 39 -13.43 2.71 6.96
N ILE A 40 -12.49 3.27 6.19
CA ILE A 40 -12.73 4.51 5.44
C ILE A 40 -13.76 4.30 4.33
N SER A 41 -13.71 3.15 3.64
CA SER A 41 -14.70 2.80 2.62
C SER A 41 -16.10 2.66 3.22
N ARG A 42 -16.21 2.06 4.41
CA ARG A 42 -17.48 1.93 5.13
C ARG A 42 -18.01 3.30 5.55
N ASP A 43 -17.19 4.17 6.11
CA ASP A 43 -17.60 5.51 6.52
C ASP A 43 -18.07 6.35 5.31
N SER A 44 -17.43 6.17 4.17
CA SER A 44 -17.81 6.81 2.91
C SER A 44 -19.14 6.30 2.35
N LEU A 45 -19.49 5.03 2.59
CA LEU A 45 -20.78 4.47 2.17
C LEU A 45 -21.91 4.85 3.13
N VAL A 46 -21.61 5.03 4.42
CA VAL A 46 -22.59 5.41 5.46
C VAL A 46 -22.90 6.91 5.42
N SER A 47 -21.97 7.74 4.95
CA SER A 47 -22.18 9.19 4.78
C SER A 47 -23.11 9.56 3.61
N LEU A 48 -23.40 8.61 2.72
CA LEU A 48 -24.34 8.82 1.62
C LEU A 48 -25.78 8.99 2.15
N PRO A 49 -26.58 9.92 1.57
CA PRO A 49 -27.97 10.08 1.95
C PRO A 49 -28.76 8.77 1.82
N PRO A 50 -29.59 8.41 2.82
CA PRO A 50 -30.40 7.19 2.77
C PRO A 50 -31.39 7.20 1.59
N ASP A 51 -31.75 8.38 1.10
CA ASP A 51 -32.65 8.60 -0.04
C ASP A 51 -32.12 7.96 -1.32
N LEU A 52 -30.80 7.95 -1.56
CA LEU A 52 -30.21 7.28 -2.74
C LEU A 52 -30.52 5.78 -2.75
N ARG A 53 -30.50 5.16 -1.57
CA ARG A 53 -30.81 3.75 -1.40
C ARG A 53 -32.31 3.49 -1.56
N GLN A 54 -33.14 4.34 -0.97
CA GLN A 54 -34.60 4.22 -1.04
C GLN A 54 -35.13 4.46 -2.46
N ALA A 55 -34.61 5.47 -3.17
CA ALA A 55 -34.97 5.78 -4.55
C ALA A 55 -34.61 4.61 -5.50
N SER A 56 -33.41 4.04 -5.35
CA SER A 56 -32.98 2.87 -6.12
C SER A 56 -33.87 1.65 -5.86
N MET A 57 -34.23 1.37 -4.60
CA MET A 57 -35.15 0.28 -4.29
C MET A 57 -36.59 0.58 -4.75
N GLY A 58 -37.02 1.85 -4.74
CA GLY A 58 -38.34 2.30 -5.18
C GLY A 58 -38.60 2.12 -6.67
N ILE A 59 -37.55 2.16 -7.50
CA ILE A 59 -37.64 1.87 -8.94
C ILE A 59 -37.46 0.37 -9.27
N GLY A 60 -37.49 -0.51 -8.26
CA GLY A 60 -37.40 -1.96 -8.44
C GLY A 60 -35.98 -2.52 -8.53
N ALA A 61 -34.94 -1.76 -8.16
CA ALA A 61 -33.58 -2.30 -8.16
C ALA A 61 -33.37 -3.30 -7.01
N THR A 62 -32.60 -4.36 -7.28
CA THR A 62 -32.20 -5.33 -6.25
C THR A 62 -31.18 -4.71 -5.28
N ARG A 63 -31.03 -5.31 -4.09
CA ARG A 63 -30.01 -4.88 -3.10
C ARG A 63 -28.60 -4.86 -3.70
N TRP A 64 -28.24 -5.91 -4.44
CA TRP A 64 -26.96 -6.00 -5.15
C TRP A 64 -26.81 -4.94 -6.24
N GLY A 65 -27.87 -4.70 -7.02
CA GLY A 65 -27.88 -3.65 -8.04
C GLY A 65 -27.68 -2.25 -7.44
N THR A 66 -28.34 -1.97 -6.31
CA THR A 66 -28.22 -0.70 -5.59
C THR A 66 -26.81 -0.49 -5.04
N ILE A 67 -26.18 -1.55 -4.52
CA ILE A 67 -24.79 -1.48 -4.01
C ILE A 67 -23.82 -1.18 -5.16
N ILE A 68 -23.82 -2.00 -6.20
CA ILE A 68 -22.81 -1.94 -7.25
C ILE A 68 -22.99 -0.72 -8.15
N ARG A 69 -24.24 -0.34 -8.45
CA ARG A 69 -24.56 0.62 -9.51
C ARG A 69 -24.86 2.03 -8.99
N VAL A 70 -25.16 2.18 -7.70
CA VAL A 70 -25.51 3.48 -7.08
C VAL A 70 -24.56 3.82 -5.95
N LEU A 71 -24.47 2.96 -4.92
CA LEU A 71 -23.71 3.26 -3.69
C LEU A 71 -22.19 3.26 -3.92
N ILE A 72 -21.63 2.26 -4.60
CA ILE A 72 -20.17 2.18 -4.87
C ILE A 72 -19.69 3.37 -5.72
N PRO A 73 -20.34 3.73 -6.85
CA PRO A 73 -19.95 4.90 -7.62
C PRO A 73 -20.09 6.21 -6.85
N ALA A 74 -21.15 6.36 -6.05
CA ALA A 74 -21.36 7.55 -5.23
C ALA A 74 -20.32 7.70 -4.11
N ALA A 75 -19.87 6.59 -3.51
CA ALA A 75 -18.81 6.58 -2.49
C ALA A 75 -17.39 6.50 -3.06
N PHE A 76 -17.23 6.52 -4.39
CA PHE A 76 -15.95 6.23 -5.05
C PHE A 76 -14.82 7.16 -4.59
N SER A 77 -15.08 8.45 -4.40
CA SER A 77 -14.10 9.40 -3.88
C SER A 77 -13.56 9.03 -2.50
N GLY A 78 -14.44 8.50 -1.65
CA GLY A 78 -14.10 8.07 -0.29
C GLY A 78 -13.35 6.75 -0.25
N ILE A 79 -13.74 5.79 -1.11
CA ILE A 79 -13.01 4.52 -1.28
C ILE A 79 -11.59 4.78 -1.81
N VAL A 80 -11.45 5.63 -2.84
CA VAL A 80 -10.14 6.02 -3.38
C VAL A 80 -9.30 6.73 -2.32
N GLY A 81 -9.91 7.62 -1.52
CA GLY A 81 -9.23 8.26 -0.39
C GLY A 81 -8.74 7.25 0.66
N GLY A 82 -9.55 6.25 0.99
CA GLY A 82 -9.18 5.17 1.90
C GLY A 82 -8.02 4.31 1.39
N ILE A 83 -8.03 3.96 0.10
CA ILE A 83 -6.93 3.24 -0.56
C ILE A 83 -5.64 4.06 -0.48
N MET A 84 -5.69 5.34 -0.82
CA MET A 84 -4.51 6.21 -0.79
C MET A 84 -3.94 6.38 0.62
N LEU A 85 -4.79 6.55 1.63
CA LEU A 85 -4.36 6.64 3.03
C LEU A 85 -3.75 5.33 3.52
N GLY A 86 -4.35 4.20 3.14
CA GLY A 86 -3.80 2.87 3.40
C GLY A 86 -2.41 2.67 2.78
N LEU A 87 -2.23 3.07 1.52
CA LEU A 87 -0.94 3.02 0.84
C LEU A 87 0.10 3.96 1.49
N GLY A 88 -0.30 5.17 1.86
CA GLY A 88 0.58 6.10 2.57
C GLY A 88 1.04 5.53 3.92
N ARG A 89 0.16 4.85 4.66
CA ARG A 89 0.53 4.17 5.89
C ARG A 89 1.48 2.99 5.62
N ALA A 90 1.20 2.19 4.60
CA ALA A 90 2.06 1.09 4.18
C ALA A 90 3.51 1.54 3.92
N MET A 91 3.66 2.70 3.28
CA MET A 91 4.96 3.32 3.03
C MET A 91 5.66 3.79 4.30
N GLY A 92 4.92 4.09 5.37
CA GLY A 92 5.47 4.45 6.68
C GLY A 92 5.78 3.25 7.59
N GLU A 93 5.15 2.10 7.34
CA GLU A 93 5.34 0.85 8.10
C GLU A 93 6.59 0.08 7.64
N THR A 94 7.56 0.82 7.11
CA THR A 94 8.81 0.29 6.56
C THR A 94 9.58 -0.56 7.55
N MET A 95 9.45 -0.31 8.86
CA MET A 95 10.09 -1.09 9.93
C MET A 95 9.62 -2.54 9.98
N ALA A 96 8.34 -2.81 9.73
CA ALA A 96 7.84 -4.19 9.63
C ALA A 96 8.45 -4.88 8.40
N VAL A 97 8.56 -4.15 7.29
CA VAL A 97 9.12 -4.63 6.03
C VAL A 97 10.63 -4.88 6.15
N THR A 98 11.39 -4.06 6.89
CA THR A 98 12.82 -4.26 7.11
C THR A 98 13.12 -5.58 7.82
N MET A 99 12.30 -5.94 8.82
CA MET A 99 12.44 -7.18 9.59
C MET A 99 12.09 -8.43 8.76
N LEU A 100 11.20 -8.29 7.77
CA LEU A 100 10.67 -9.42 7.00
C LEU A 100 11.40 -9.70 5.67
N ILE A 101 12.03 -8.68 5.07
CA ILE A 101 12.70 -8.82 3.75
C ILE A 101 14.12 -9.43 3.88
N GLY A 102 14.75 -9.38 5.06
CA GLY A 102 16.04 -10.06 5.31
C GLY A 102 17.30 -9.28 4.93
N ASN A 103 17.17 -7.99 4.59
CA ASN A 103 18.27 -7.02 4.44
C ASN A 103 19.41 -7.42 3.48
N ALA A 104 19.16 -8.18 2.41
CA ALA A 104 20.21 -8.53 1.46
C ALA A 104 20.38 -7.47 0.35
N ASN A 105 21.60 -6.98 0.16
CA ASN A 105 22.00 -6.05 -0.92
C ASN A 105 22.21 -6.76 -2.28
N SER A 106 21.38 -7.75 -2.60
CA SER A 106 21.42 -8.44 -3.89
C SER A 106 20.14 -8.18 -4.67
N ILE A 107 20.22 -7.33 -5.70
CA ILE A 107 19.12 -7.07 -6.63
C ILE A 107 18.98 -8.29 -7.53
N LYS A 108 18.11 -9.24 -7.15
CA LYS A 108 17.67 -10.34 -8.01
C LYS A 108 16.20 -10.12 -8.38
N PRO A 109 15.79 -10.25 -9.66
CA PRO A 109 14.44 -9.96 -10.12
C PRO A 109 13.47 -11.11 -9.78
N THR A 110 13.32 -11.41 -8.50
CA THR A 110 12.61 -12.60 -8.03
C THR A 110 11.86 -12.30 -6.73
N LEU A 111 10.55 -12.62 -6.64
CA LEU A 111 9.71 -12.28 -5.47
C LEU A 111 10.14 -12.95 -4.15
N PHE A 112 10.91 -14.03 -4.26
CA PHE A 112 11.45 -14.77 -3.12
C PHE A 112 12.89 -14.38 -2.78
N ALA A 113 13.50 -13.47 -3.54
CA ALA A 113 14.81 -12.96 -3.19
C ALA A 113 14.71 -11.93 -2.05
N PRO A 114 15.65 -11.95 -1.10
CA PRO A 114 15.76 -10.89 -0.11
C PRO A 114 16.16 -9.59 -0.82
N ALA A 115 15.49 -8.50 -0.48
CA ALA A 115 15.67 -7.18 -1.07
C ALA A 115 16.09 -6.17 0.00
N ASN A 116 16.31 -4.92 -0.40
CA ASN A 116 16.48 -3.82 0.55
C ASN A 116 15.60 -2.65 0.13
N THR A 117 14.82 -2.12 1.08
CA THR A 117 14.09 -0.87 0.89
C THR A 117 14.98 0.29 1.31
N ILE A 118 14.70 1.48 0.78
CA ILE A 118 15.41 2.70 1.16
C ILE A 118 15.38 2.90 2.69
N ALA A 119 14.26 2.58 3.33
CA ALA A 119 14.10 2.63 4.78
C ALA A 119 14.87 1.52 5.54
N SER A 120 15.01 0.31 4.98
CA SER A 120 15.86 -0.74 5.59
C SER A 120 17.34 -0.43 5.52
N LEU A 121 17.79 0.19 4.43
CA LEU A 121 19.16 0.68 4.33
C LEU A 121 19.44 1.77 5.35
N MET A 122 18.52 2.73 5.51
CA MET A 122 18.64 3.72 6.58
C MET A 122 18.65 3.06 7.97
N ALA A 123 17.69 2.21 8.30
CA ALA A 123 17.61 1.60 9.63
C ALA A 123 18.86 0.78 10.01
N ASN A 124 19.47 0.06 9.04
CA ASN A 124 20.62 -0.80 9.31
C ASN A 124 21.97 -0.06 9.22
N GLN A 125 22.14 0.87 8.27
CA GLN A 125 23.42 1.58 8.12
C GLN A 125 23.49 2.89 8.92
N PHE A 126 22.39 3.44 9.44
CA PHE A 126 22.43 4.73 10.18
C PHE A 126 23.23 4.63 11.48
N ALA A 127 23.20 3.48 12.17
CA ALA A 127 23.95 3.26 13.40
C ALA A 127 25.47 3.10 13.18
N GLU A 128 25.88 2.63 12.00
CA GLU A 128 27.29 2.37 11.66
C GLU A 128 27.91 3.44 10.73
N ALA A 129 27.10 4.38 10.22
CA ALA A 129 27.54 5.36 9.25
C ALA A 129 28.44 6.44 9.86
N SER A 130 29.63 6.65 9.28
CA SER A 130 30.51 7.77 9.60
C SER A 130 30.96 8.52 8.32
N GLY A 131 31.19 9.82 8.44
CA GLY A 131 31.65 10.67 7.33
C GLY A 131 30.69 10.71 6.13
N LEU A 132 31.20 10.35 4.95
CA LEU A 132 30.49 10.40 3.66
C LEU A 132 29.20 9.56 3.66
N GLN A 133 29.18 8.45 4.39
CA GLN A 133 28.04 7.53 4.44
C GLN A 133 26.85 8.13 5.20
N LEU A 134 27.12 8.94 6.24
CA LEU A 134 26.08 9.66 6.98
C LEU A 134 25.43 10.73 6.09
N SER A 135 26.23 11.48 5.32
CA SER A 135 25.71 12.47 4.36
C SER A 135 24.84 11.83 3.27
N ALA A 136 25.24 10.66 2.77
CA ALA A 136 24.46 9.91 1.79
C ALA A 136 23.13 9.38 2.37
N LEU A 137 23.13 8.92 3.62
CA LEU A 137 21.90 8.49 4.31
C LEU A 137 20.95 9.67 4.58
N MET A 138 21.47 10.82 5.03
CA MET A 138 20.70 12.06 5.18
C MET A 138 20.04 12.49 3.87
N TYR A 139 20.77 12.47 2.75
CA TYR A 139 20.23 12.81 1.44
C TYR A 139 19.11 11.85 1.02
N THR A 140 19.31 10.56 1.27
CA THR A 140 18.32 9.51 1.00
C THR A 140 17.05 9.68 1.85
N GLY A 141 17.19 10.08 3.12
CA GLY A 141 16.06 10.42 3.99
C GLY A 141 15.25 11.62 3.50
N ILE A 142 15.93 12.66 2.99
CA ILE A 142 15.27 13.83 2.38
C ILE A 142 14.49 13.41 1.12
N ILE A 143 15.08 12.57 0.26
CA ILE A 143 14.37 12.03 -0.92
C ILE A 143 13.12 11.26 -0.51
N LEU A 144 13.24 10.39 0.49
CA LEU A 144 12.11 9.59 0.98
C LEU A 144 11.01 10.47 1.58
N PHE A 145 11.40 11.53 2.32
CA PHE A 145 10.47 12.52 2.85
C PHE A 145 9.72 13.26 1.72
N ILE A 146 10.44 13.78 0.72
CA ILE A 146 9.85 14.47 -0.43
C ILE A 146 8.90 13.55 -1.19
N LEU A 147 9.31 12.30 -1.43
CA LEU A 147 8.49 11.33 -2.15
C LEU A 147 7.20 11.01 -1.38
N THR A 148 7.29 10.83 -0.06
CA THR A 148 6.12 10.58 0.80
C THR A 148 5.18 11.78 0.84
N LEU A 149 5.74 12.99 0.90
CA LEU A 149 5.01 14.24 0.88
C LEU A 149 4.28 14.45 -0.46
N LEU A 150 4.96 14.21 -1.58
CA LEU A 150 4.35 14.29 -2.91
C LEU A 150 3.19 13.31 -3.07
N VAL A 151 3.36 12.05 -2.65
CA VAL A 151 2.29 11.04 -2.70
C VAL A 151 1.10 11.48 -1.83
N ASN A 152 1.33 11.98 -0.62
CA ASN A 152 0.26 12.46 0.25
C ASN A 152 -0.49 13.68 -0.32
N ILE A 153 0.24 14.64 -0.91
CA ILE A 153 -0.37 15.82 -1.53
C ILE A 153 -1.18 15.42 -2.76
N LEU A 154 -0.65 14.56 -3.63
CA LEU A 154 -1.37 14.08 -4.81
C LEU A 154 -2.63 13.30 -4.41
N ALA A 155 -2.53 12.46 -3.37
CA ALA A 155 -3.68 11.75 -2.83
C ALA A 155 -4.79 12.70 -2.37
N ASN A 156 -4.45 13.70 -1.55
CA ASN A 156 -5.42 14.70 -1.10
C ASN A 156 -5.98 15.54 -2.25
N TRP A 157 -5.15 15.88 -3.23
CA TRP A 157 -5.58 16.66 -4.39
C TRP A 157 -6.57 15.90 -5.27
N ILE A 158 -6.32 14.62 -5.56
CA ILE A 158 -7.25 13.75 -6.30
C ILE A 158 -8.59 13.64 -5.59
N VAL A 159 -8.58 13.39 -4.27
CA VAL A 159 -9.81 13.27 -3.47
C VAL A 159 -10.62 14.57 -3.49
N ASN A 160 -9.96 15.72 -3.32
CA ASN A 160 -10.63 17.03 -3.32
C ASN A 160 -11.21 17.39 -4.70
N ARG A 161 -10.55 16.98 -5.79
CA ARG A 161 -11.06 17.22 -7.16
C ARG A 161 -12.31 16.39 -7.46
N ILE A 162 -12.43 15.19 -6.89
CA ILE A 162 -13.60 14.32 -7.11
C ILE A 162 -14.78 14.79 -6.25
N LYS A 163 -14.54 15.25 -5.02
CA LYS A 163 -15.59 15.86 -4.17
C LYS A 163 -16.24 17.09 -4.79
N ALA A 164 -15.52 17.87 -5.60
CA ALA A 164 -16.07 19.07 -6.23
C ALA A 164 -16.99 18.77 -7.44
N LYS A 165 -17.11 17.50 -7.86
CA LYS A 165 -17.86 17.09 -9.06
C LYS A 165 -19.21 16.43 -8.75
N TYR A 166 -19.55 16.27 -7.46
CA TYR A 166 -20.82 15.73 -6.94
C TYR A 166 -21.26 16.56 -5.74
#